data_AF-A0A7K3AD30-F1
#
_entry.id   AF-A0A7K3AD30-F1
#
_cell.length_a   1.000
_cell.length_b   1.000
_cell.length_c   1.000
_cell.angle_alpha   90.00
_cell.angle_beta   90.00
_cell.angle_gamma   90.00
#
_symmetry.space_group_name_H-M   'P 1'
#
loop_
_entity.id
_entity.type
_entity.pdbx_description
1 polymer ?
#
loop_
_entity_poly.entity_id
_entity_poly.type
_entity_poly.pdbx_seq_one_letter_code
_entity_poly.pdbx_strand_id
1 'polypeptide(L)'
;MADFQIDTDRMKTLINRLDQVDDRMRGAQQRLNKVGPTGLGTDGLDNACDDFQDDWGDGIKRIADGAKTLHEGLQKTLDAYLTTDQELEKGFSPQ
;
A
#
# COMPACT_ATOMS: atom_id res chain seq x y z
N MET A 1 3.32 -27.43 -20.14
CA MET A 1 2.65 -26.97 -18.90
C MET A 1 3.24 -25.61 -18.52
N ALA A 2 2.92 -24.55 -19.25
CA ALA A 2 3.64 -23.27 -19.15
C ALA A 2 2.71 -22.04 -19.16
N ASP A 3 1.48 -22.17 -18.62
CA ASP A 3 0.47 -21.11 -18.79
C ASP A 3 0.11 -20.36 -17.50
N PHE A 4 0.73 -20.70 -16.37
CA PHE A 4 0.56 -19.97 -15.11
C PHE A 4 1.91 -19.81 -14.41
N GLN A 5 2.85 -19.12 -15.07
CA GLN A 5 4.05 -18.64 -14.38
C GLN A 5 3.75 -17.24 -13.82
N ILE A 6 3.71 -17.14 -12.50
CA ILE A 6 3.55 -15.85 -11.84
C ILE A 6 4.85 -15.06 -12.06
N ASP A 7 4.74 -13.86 -12.63
CA ASP A 7 5.85 -12.92 -12.77
C ASP A 7 6.19 -12.33 -11.38
N THR A 8 7.11 -13.01 -10.70
CA THR A 8 7.51 -12.69 -9.32
C THR A 8 8.18 -11.32 -9.23
N ASP A 9 8.86 -10.86 -10.28
CA ASP A 9 9.52 -9.55 -10.33
C ASP A 9 8.51 -8.41 -10.48
N ARG A 10 7.45 -8.61 -11.28
CA ARG A 10 6.32 -7.67 -11.33
C ARG A 10 5.60 -7.58 -9.98
N MET A 11 5.42 -8.69 -9.27
CA MET A 11 4.80 -8.66 -7.95
C MET A 11 5.65 -7.90 -6.93
N LYS A 12 6.98 -8.13 -6.89
CA LYS A 12 7.91 -7.34 -6.07
C LYS A 12 7.86 -5.85 -6.41
N THR A 13 7.78 -5.53 -7.71
CA THR A 13 7.67 -4.13 -8.18
C THR A 13 6.36 -3.49 -7.72
N LEU A 14 5.25 -4.23 -7.75
CA LEU A 14 3.95 -3.75 -7.29
C LEU A 14 3.96 -3.52 -5.78
N ILE A 15 4.52 -4.45 -5.00
CA ILE A 15 4.72 -4.32 -3.55
C ILE A 15 5.49 -3.03 -3.22
N ASN A 16 6.65 -2.82 -3.84
CA ASN A 16 7.46 -1.62 -3.61
C ASN A 16 6.72 -0.32 -3.98
N ARG A 17 5.86 -0.34 -5.00
CA ARG A 17 5.05 0.83 -5.38
C ARG A 17 3.97 1.13 -4.35
N LEU A 18 3.35 0.11 -3.76
CA LEU A 18 2.35 0.28 -2.71
C LEU A 18 2.96 0.92 -1.46
N ASP A 19 4.16 0.50 -1.06
CA ASP A 19 4.89 1.11 0.06
C ASP A 19 5.23 2.59 -0.21
N GLN A 20 5.69 2.93 -1.42
CA GLN A 20 5.95 4.32 -1.80
C GLN A 20 4.69 5.20 -1.80
N VAL A 21 3.53 4.62 -2.13
CA VAL A 21 2.25 5.34 -2.07
C VAL A 21 1.87 5.65 -0.63
N ASP A 22 2.03 4.70 0.30
CA ASP A 22 1.81 4.91 1.73
C ASP A 22 2.67 6.06 2.26
N ASP A 23 3.98 6.02 2.00
CA ASP A 23 4.93 7.06 2.42
C ASP A 23 4.54 8.46 1.92
N ARG A 24 4.21 8.55 0.61
CA ARG A 24 3.83 9.84 -0.01
C ARG A 24 2.55 10.39 0.58
N MET A 25 1.55 9.54 0.81
CA MET A 25 0.27 9.96 1.38
C MET A 25 0.44 10.43 2.83
N ARG A 26 1.15 9.68 3.67
CA ARG A 26 1.47 10.11 5.04
C ARG A 26 2.22 11.44 5.07
N GLY A 27 3.19 11.61 4.18
CA GLY A 27 3.94 12.86 4.04
C GLY A 27 3.05 14.05 3.65
N ALA A 28 2.08 13.84 2.77
CA ALA A 28 1.11 14.88 2.39
C ALA A 28 0.18 15.24 3.56
N GLN A 29 -0.33 14.26 4.31
CA GLN A 29 -1.15 14.49 5.51
C GLN A 29 -0.39 15.31 6.56
N GLN A 30 0.86 14.96 6.86
CA GLN A 30 1.68 15.70 7.82
C GLN A 30 1.88 17.17 7.42
N ARG A 31 2.06 17.45 6.12
CA ARG A 31 2.18 18.83 5.62
C ARG A 31 0.88 19.60 5.80
N LEU A 32 -0.27 18.96 5.55
CA LEU A 32 -1.60 19.54 5.78
C LEU A 32 -1.81 19.87 7.27
N ASN A 33 -1.57 18.91 8.17
CA ASN A 33 -1.67 19.12 9.62
C ASN A 33 -0.73 20.24 10.11
N LYS A 34 0.43 20.41 9.48
CA LYS A 34 1.39 21.47 9.83
C LYS A 34 0.91 22.87 9.45
N VAL A 35 0.14 22.99 8.36
CA VAL A 35 -0.48 24.27 7.97
C VAL A 35 -1.57 24.63 8.97
N GLY A 36 -2.32 23.63 9.45
CA GLY A 36 -3.39 23.80 10.43
C GLY A 36 -4.62 24.51 9.85
N PRO A 37 -5.79 24.42 10.52
CA PRO A 37 -7.00 25.07 10.05
C PRO A 37 -7.02 26.57 10.36
N THR A 38 -6.18 27.04 11.29
CA THR A 38 -6.27 28.40 11.84
C THR A 38 -5.42 29.40 11.06
N GLY A 39 -6.00 30.57 10.81
CA GLY A 39 -5.29 31.72 10.21
C GLY A 39 -5.64 32.01 8.76
N LEU A 40 -6.71 31.43 8.23
CA LEU A 40 -7.20 31.71 6.87
C LEU A 40 -8.14 32.93 6.82
N GLY A 41 -8.55 33.44 7.99
CA GLY A 41 -9.12 34.79 8.14
C GLY A 41 -10.63 34.85 8.37
N THR A 42 -11.32 33.71 8.42
CA THR A 42 -12.72 33.63 8.87
C THR A 42 -13.02 32.26 9.47
N ASP A 43 -13.83 32.19 10.53
CA ASP A 43 -14.20 30.94 11.20
C ASP A 43 -14.77 29.88 10.25
N GLY A 44 -15.53 30.30 9.22
CA GLY A 44 -16.09 29.38 8.23
C GLY A 44 -15.03 28.72 7.33
N LEU A 45 -13.96 29.45 6.99
CA LEU A 45 -12.87 28.92 6.18
C LEU A 45 -11.95 28.03 7.01
N ASP A 46 -11.72 28.41 8.27
CA ASP A 46 -10.96 27.59 9.22
C ASP A 46 -11.68 26.24 9.47
N ASN A 47 -13.00 26.26 9.70
CA ASN A 47 -13.81 25.03 9.88
C ASN A 47 -13.80 24.14 8.63
N ALA A 48 -13.97 24.71 7.44
CA ALA A 48 -13.94 23.94 6.20
C ALA A 48 -12.56 23.30 5.94
N CYS A 49 -11.48 23.97 6.36
CA CYS A 49 -10.14 23.40 6.30
C CYS A 49 -9.91 22.31 7.34
N ASP A 50 -10.52 22.41 8.52
CA ASP A 50 -10.49 21.37 9.56
C ASP A 50 -11.21 20.10 9.07
N ASP A 51 -12.46 20.23 8.61
CA ASP A 51 -13.24 19.13 8.03
C ASP A 51 -12.49 18.46 6.87
N PHE A 52 -11.88 19.26 5.98
CA PHE A 52 -11.08 18.75 4.89
C PHE A 52 -9.84 17.98 5.38
N GLN A 53 -9.13 18.48 6.40
CA GLN A 53 -7.95 17.81 6.96
C GLN A 53 -8.31 16.46 7.58
N ASP A 54 -9.42 16.39 8.30
CA ASP A 54 -9.92 15.17 8.93
C ASP A 54 -10.34 14.12 7.89
N ASP A 55 -11.21 14.51 6.93
CA ASP A 55 -11.67 13.61 5.87
C ASP A 55 -10.50 13.12 5.00
N TRP A 56 -9.57 14.02 4.67
CA TRP A 56 -8.36 13.68 3.92
C TRP A 56 -7.44 12.74 4.71
N GLY A 57 -7.32 12.95 6.02
CA GLY A 57 -6.58 12.09 6.94
C GLY A 57 -7.16 10.67 6.99
N ASP A 58 -8.48 10.54 7.14
CA ASP A 58 -9.16 9.23 7.12
C ASP A 58 -9.00 8.55 5.75
N GLY A 59 -9.21 9.29 4.66
CA GLY A 59 -9.02 8.79 3.29
C GLY A 59 -7.62 8.23 3.06
N ILE A 60 -6.58 8.97 3.46
CA ILE A 60 -5.19 8.53 3.39
C ILE A 60 -4.97 7.26 4.22
N LYS A 61 -5.47 7.23 5.45
CA LYS A 61 -5.33 6.07 6.34
C LYS A 61 -5.97 4.82 5.72
N ARG A 62 -7.16 4.94 5.14
CA ARG A 62 -7.85 3.82 4.47
C ARG A 62 -7.10 3.33 3.25
N ILE A 63 -6.53 4.23 2.45
CA ILE A 63 -5.71 3.85 1.29
C ILE A 63 -4.43 3.14 1.75
N ALA A 64 -3.76 3.66 2.78
CA ALA A 64 -2.59 3.06 3.40
C ALA A 64 -2.87 1.64 3.91
N ASP A 65 -3.94 1.46 4.67
CA ASP A 65 -4.34 0.15 5.21
C ASP A 65 -4.70 -0.83 4.09
N GLY A 66 -5.36 -0.36 3.02
CA GLY A 66 -5.64 -1.15 1.83
C GLY A 66 -4.38 -1.57 1.07
N ALA A 67 -3.43 -0.64 0.88
CA ALA A 67 -2.15 -0.90 0.24
C ALA A 67 -1.33 -1.92 1.03
N LYS A 68 -1.29 -1.80 2.35
CA LYS A 68 -0.65 -2.78 3.25
C LYS A 68 -1.32 -4.15 3.16
N THR A 69 -2.65 -4.20 3.16
CA THR A 69 -3.39 -5.47 3.01
C THR A 69 -3.07 -6.16 1.69
N LEU A 70 -3.01 -5.39 0.60
CA LEU A 70 -2.62 -5.89 -0.73
C LEU A 70 -1.19 -6.40 -0.74
N HIS A 71 -0.26 -5.66 -0.14
CA HIS A 71 1.14 -6.07 0.02
C HIS A 71 1.19 -7.44 0.73
N GLU A 72 0.59 -7.56 1.91
CA GLU A 72 0.62 -8.81 2.69
C GLU A 72 0.00 -9.99 1.92
N GLY A 73 -1.10 -9.76 1.19
CA GLY A 73 -1.73 -10.78 0.37
C GLY A 73 -0.85 -11.24 -0.81
N LEU A 74 -0.21 -10.30 -1.50
CA LEU A 74 0.72 -10.59 -2.60
C LEU A 74 1.97 -11.32 -2.10
N GLN A 75 2.53 -10.91 -0.95
CA GLN A 75 3.68 -11.57 -0.35
C GLN A 75 3.35 -13.03 0.01
N LYS A 76 2.22 -13.27 0.67
CA LYS A 76 1.75 -14.64 0.97
C LYS A 76 1.55 -15.48 -0.28
N THR A 77 1.00 -14.88 -1.34
CA THR A 77 0.79 -15.57 -2.63
C THR A 77 2.13 -15.94 -3.28
N LEU A 78 3.11 -15.03 -3.24
CA LEU A 78 4.46 -15.27 -3.73
C LEU A 78 5.15 -16.40 -2.96
N ASP A 79 5.08 -16.34 -1.62
CA ASP A 79 5.72 -17.34 -0.75
C ASP A 79 5.11 -18.73 -0.97
N ALA A 80 3.78 -18.81 -1.10
CA ALA A 80 3.07 -20.04 -1.41
C ALA A 80 3.48 -20.60 -2.78
N TYR A 81 3.54 -19.74 -3.80
CA TYR A 81 3.98 -20.15 -5.14
C TYR A 81 5.41 -20.71 -5.14
N LEU A 82 6.37 -20.01 -4.53
CA LEU A 82 7.76 -20.45 -4.46
C LEU A 82 7.92 -21.75 -3.66
N THR A 83 7.16 -21.90 -2.57
CA THR A 83 7.17 -23.13 -1.77
C THR A 83 6.65 -24.31 -2.57
N THR A 84 5.51 -24.15 -3.24
CA THR A 84 4.93 -25.20 -4.09
C THR A 84 5.87 -25.57 -5.25
N ASP A 85 6.49 -24.60 -5.90
CA ASP A 85 7.41 -24.85 -7.01
C ASP A 85 8.66 -25.63 -6.55
N GLN A 86 9.22 -25.28 -5.39
CA GLN A 86 10.34 -26.02 -4.77
C GLN A 86 9.96 -27.45 -4.36
N GLU A 87 8.76 -27.66 -3.83
CA GLU A 87 8.29 -28.99 -3.44
C GLU A 87 8.07 -29.88 -4.68
N LEU A 88 7.51 -29.31 -5.76
CA LEU A 88 7.37 -30.00 -7.04
C LEU A 88 8.74 -30.37 -7.61
N GLU A 89 9.70 -29.44 -7.65
CA GLU A 89 11.06 -29.72 -8.14
C GLU A 89 11.73 -30.86 -7.36
N LYS A 90 11.62 -30.86 -6.03
CA LYS A 90 12.14 -31.95 -5.17
C LYS A 90 11.44 -33.28 -5.43
N GLY A 91 10.12 -33.27 -5.64
CA GLY A 91 9.33 -34.48 -5.89
C GLY A 91 9.58 -35.12 -7.26
N PHE A 92 10.01 -34.32 -8.24
CA PHE A 92 10.30 -34.78 -9.61
C PHE A 92 11.79 -34.92 -9.93
N SER A 93 12.69 -34.57 -9.00
CA SER A 93 14.14 -34.83 -9.14
C SER A 93 14.44 -36.33 -8.97
N PRO A 94 15.16 -36.98 -9.91
CA PRO A 94 15.54 -38.39 -9.76
C PRO A 94 16.46 -38.56 -8.55
N GLN A 95 16.24 -39.62 -7.76
CA GLN A 95 17.10 -40.03 -6.64
C GLN A 95 18.53 -40.35 -7.11
#